data_AF-A0A951NIG6-F1
#
_entry.id   AF-A0A951NIG6-F1
#
_cell.length_a   1.000
_cell.length_b   1.000
_cell.length_c   1.000
_cell.angle_alpha   90.00
_cell.angle_beta   90.00
_cell.angle_gamma   90.00
#
_symmetry.space_group_name_H-M   'P 1'
#
loop_
_entity.id
_entity.type
_entity.pdbx_description
1 polymer ?
#
loop_
_entity_poly.entity_id
_entity_poly.type
_entity_poly.pdbx_seq_one_letter_code
_entity_poly.pdbx_strand_id
1 'polypeptide(L)' 'MKHAFVHTVVDDHSRAAYAEIHDDETAATAAAVLRRAVFWFTARGVTVKRILADNGSCYRSHLWRGPPSAPGGP' A
#
# COMPACT_ATOMS: atom_id res chain seq x y z
N MET A 1 -2.68 -12.01 25.38
CA MET A 1 -2.48 -10.66 24.81
C MET A 1 -3.02 -10.67 23.39
N LYS A 2 -3.83 -9.68 23.01
CA LYS A 2 -4.33 -9.56 21.63
C LYS A 2 -3.26 -8.80 20.84
N HIS A 3 -2.81 -9.34 19.72
CA HIS A 3 -1.88 -8.67 18.80
C HIS A 3 -2.70 -7.90 17.76
N ALA A 4 -2.20 -6.74 17.34
CA ALA A 4 -2.75 -5.96 16.25
C ALA A 4 -1.64 -5.68 15.24
N PHE A 5 -1.97 -5.70 13.97
CA PHE A 5 -1.06 -5.47 12.86
C PHE A 5 -1.32 -4.09 12.27
N VAL A 6 -0.27 -3.28 12.18
CA VAL A 6 -0.37 -1.92 11.64
C VAL A 6 0.27 -1.90 10.26
N HIS A 7 -0.54 -1.76 9.22
CA HIS A 7 -0.06 -1.60 7.86
C HIS A 7 0.14 -0.11 7.59
N THR A 8 1.38 0.29 7.32
CA THR A 8 1.75 1.68 7.08
C THR A 8 2.32 1.85 5.67
N VAL A 9 1.84 2.86 4.94
CA VAL A 9 2.35 3.26 3.63
C VAL A 9 2.81 4.71 3.73
N VAL A 10 4.05 4.97 3.31
CA VAL A 10 4.70 6.28 3.47
C VAL A 10 5.14 6.79 2.11
N ASP A 11 4.81 8.05 1.82
CA ASP A 11 5.35 8.77 0.67
C ASP A 11 6.80 9.19 0.96
N ASP A 12 7.72 8.90 0.03
CA ASP A 12 9.15 9.13 0.23
C ASP A 12 9.53 10.61 0.23
N HIS A 13 8.79 11.43 -0.52
CA HIS A 13 9.06 12.84 -0.75
C HIS A 13 8.47 13.71 0.36
N SER A 14 7.15 13.65 0.56
CA SER A 14 6.43 14.48 1.53
C SER A 14 6.46 13.93 2.95
N ARG A 15 6.85 12.65 3.12
CA ARG A 15 6.76 11.91 4.40
C ARG A 15 5.34 11.76 4.95
N ALA A 16 4.32 12.02 4.14
CA ALA A 16 2.94 11.72 4.51
C ALA A 16 2.76 10.21 4.68
N ALA A 17 2.08 9.80 5.76
CA ALA A 17 1.85 8.40 6.10
C ALA A 17 0.35 8.08 6.14
N TYR A 18 -0.01 6.95 5.56
CA TYR A 18 -1.31 6.32 5.67
C TYR A 18 -1.17 5.03 6.48
N ALA A 19 -2.01 4.85 7.51
CA ALA A 19 -1.94 3.68 8.37
C ALA A 19 -3.32 3.09 8.64
N GLU A 20 -3.39 1.75 8.67
CA GLU A 20 -4.57 1.00 9.08
C GLU A 20 -4.20 -0.09 10.08
N ILE A 21 -5.09 -0.36 11.03
CA ILE A 21 -4.94 -1.40 12.05
C ILE A 21 -5.87 -2.57 11.70
N HIS A 22 -5.31 -3.77 11.67
CA HIS A 22 -6.02 -5.02 11.38
C HIS A 22 -5.67 -6.09 12.42
N ASP A 23 -6.53 -7.10 12.54
CA ASP A 23 -6.32 -8.25 13.44
C ASP A 23 -5.47 -9.36 12.77
N ASP A 24 -5.03 -9.16 11.51
CA ASP A 24 -4.19 -10.10 10.74
C ASP A 24 -3.12 -9.40 9.88
N GLU A 25 -2.13 -10.17 9.40
CA GLU A 25 -1.07 -9.74 8.48
C GLU A 25 -1.08 -10.56 7.18
N THR A 26 -2.26 -10.71 6.57
CA THR A 26 -2.38 -11.49 5.33
C THR A 26 -2.00 -10.67 4.10
N ALA A 27 -1.61 -11.38 3.03
CA ALA A 27 -1.40 -10.79 1.70
C ALA A 27 -2.64 -10.04 1.18
N ALA A 28 -3.84 -10.57 1.46
CA ALA A 28 -5.10 -9.96 1.02
C ALA A 28 -5.35 -8.63 1.75
N THR A 29 -5.18 -8.62 3.08
CA THR A 29 -5.29 -7.40 3.90
C THR A 29 -4.28 -6.36 3.47
N ALA A 30 -3.01 -6.74 3.33
CA ALA A 30 -1.96 -5.85 2.84
C ALA A 30 -2.31 -5.23 1.47
N ALA A 31 -2.70 -6.04 0.48
CA ALA A 31 -3.06 -5.54 -0.85
C ALA A 31 -4.28 -4.62 -0.82
N ALA A 32 -5.26 -4.88 0.06
CA ALA A 32 -6.42 -4.02 0.24
C ALA A 32 -6.03 -2.67 0.86
N VAL A 33 -5.17 -2.67 1.88
CA VAL A 33 -4.62 -1.45 2.49
C VAL A 33 -3.86 -0.63 1.45
N LEU A 34 -3.00 -1.27 0.65
CA LEU A 34 -2.24 -0.58 -0.40
C LEU A 34 -3.15 0.13 -1.41
N ARG A 35 -4.22 -0.52 -1.88
CA ARG A 35 -5.17 0.13 -2.82
C ARG A 35 -5.83 1.36 -2.20
N ARG A 36 -6.22 1.29 -0.93
CA ARG A 36 -6.80 2.44 -0.21
C ARG A 36 -5.78 3.54 0.02
N ALA A 37 -4.54 3.18 0.37
CA ALA A 37 -3.44 4.13 0.51
C ALA A 37 -3.18 4.88 -0.82
N VAL A 38 -3.10 4.17 -1.95
CA VAL A 38 -2.92 4.78 -3.27
C VAL A 38 -4.05 5.77 -3.56
N PHE A 39 -5.31 5.39 -3.34
CA PHE A 39 -6.45 6.31 -3.51
C PHE A 39 -6.35 7.54 -2.59
N TRP A 40 -5.93 7.34 -1.34
CA TRP A 40 -5.77 8.43 -0.37
C TRP A 40 -4.67 9.43 -0.77
N PHE A 41 -3.57 8.92 -1.33
CA PHE A 41 -2.45 9.72 -1.85
C PHE A 41 -2.82 10.46 -3.13
N THR A 42 -3.49 9.80 -4.09
CA THR A 42 -3.90 10.45 -5.35
C THR A 42 -4.91 11.56 -5.11
N ALA A 43 -5.83 11.40 -4.15
CA ALA A 43 -6.74 12.45 -3.71
C ALA A 43 -6.03 13.70 -3.15
N ARG A 44 -4.74 13.59 -2.80
CA ARG A 44 -3.88 14.68 -2.30
C ARG A 44 -2.86 15.16 -3.33
N GLY A 45 -2.99 14.75 -4.59
CA GLY A 45 -2.10 15.15 -5.67
C GLY A 45 -0.75 14.40 -5.68
N VAL A 46 -0.62 13.31 -4.92
CA VAL A 46 0.56 12.46 -4.96
C VAL A 46 0.39 11.41 -6.05
N THR A 47 1.30 11.42 -7.04
CA THR A 47 1.35 10.40 -8.09
C THR A 47 2.26 9.26 -7.65
N VAL A 48 1.67 8.09 -7.38
CA VAL A 48 2.42 6.88 -7.00
C VAL A 48 3.12 6.30 -8.22
N LYS A 49 4.46 6.34 -8.23
CA LYS A 49 5.29 5.84 -9.35
C LYS A 49 5.80 4.43 -9.14
N ARG A 50 6.22 4.12 -7.91
CA ARG A 50 6.78 2.82 -7.52
C ARG A 50 6.40 2.54 -6.08
N ILE A 51 6.36 1.26 -5.73
CA ILE A 51 6.12 0.79 -4.37
C ILE A 51 7.38 0.07 -3.92
N LEU A 52 7.95 0.53 -2.80
CA LEU A 52 8.97 -0.21 -2.08
C LEU A 52 8.29 -0.89 -0.89
N ALA A 53 8.24 -2.21 -0.92
CA ALA A 53 7.76 -3.01 0.19
C ALA A 53 8.94 -3.73 0.84
N ASP A 54 8.84 -4.01 2.13
CA ASP A 54 9.77 -4.94 2.76
C ASP A 54 9.51 -6.38 2.27
N ASN A 55 10.39 -7.30 2.67
CA ASN A 55 10.33 -8.70 2.23
C ASN A 55 9.34 -9.56 3.03
N GLY A 56 8.38 -8.95 3.75
CA GLY A 56 7.31 -9.64 4.46
C GLY A 56 6.57 -10.63 3.55
N SER A 57 6.18 -11.77 4.12
CA SER A 57 5.56 -12.87 3.37
C SER A 57 4.26 -12.43 2.65
N CYS A 58 3.52 -11.48 3.23
CA CYS A 58 2.34 -10.86 2.66
C CYS A 58 2.64 -10.07 1.36
N TYR A 59 3.78 -9.37 1.31
CA TYR A 59 4.22 -8.55 0.17
C TYR A 59 4.93 -9.34 -0.94
N ARG A 60 5.33 -10.59 -0.66
CA ARG A 60 5.89 -11.51 -1.65
C ARG A 60 4.85 -12.24 -2.51
N SER A 61 3.57 -12.14 -2.16
CA SER A 61 2.49 -12.84 -2.85
C SER A 61 2.23 -12.29 -4.27
N HIS A 62 1.77 -13.13 -5.20
CA HIS A 62 1.37 -12.68 -6.54
C HIS A 62 0.22 -11.67 -6.52
N LEU A 63 -0.61 -11.68 -5.47
CA LEU A 63 -1.69 -10.73 -5.21
C LEU A 63 -1.19 -9.30 -4.94
N TRP A 64 0.04 -9.14 -4.45
CA TRP A 64 0.67 -7.84 -4.19
C TRP A 64 1.22 -7.18 -5.46
N ARG A 65 1.52 -7.95 -6.51
CA ARG A 65 2.10 -7.42 -7.75
C ARG A 65 1.06 -6.64 -8.57
N GLY A 66 0.89 -5.36 -8.22
CA GLY A 66 0.55 -4.25 -9.14
C GLY A 66 -0.79 -3.54 -8.94
N PRO A 67 -0.85 -2.22 -9.19
CA PRO A 67 -1.95 -1.59 -9.93
C PRO A 67 -1.63 -1.58 -11.44
N PRO A 68 -2.66 -1.62 -12.32
CA PRO A 68 -2.48 -1.56 -13.77
C PRO A 68 -1.80 -0.26 -14.20
N SER A 69 -0.98 -0.35 -15.24
CA SER A 69 -0.41 0.79 -15.97
C SER A 69 -1.48 1.87 -16.21
N ALA A 70 -1.17 3.12 -15.85
CA ALA A 70 -2.00 4.26 -16.22
C ALA A 70 -2.23 4.26 -17.74
N PRO A 71 -3.46 4.51 -18.23
CA PRO A 71 -3.70 4.61 -19.66
C PRO A 71 -2.83 5.73 -20.22
N GLY A 72 -2.07 5.41 -21.28
CA GLY A 72 -1.29 6.39 -22.02
C GLY A 72 -2.21 7.49 -22.55
N GLY A 73 -1.83 8.74 -22.26
CA GLY A 73 -2.30 9.93 -22.97
C GLY A 73 -1.22 10.40 -23.95
N PRO A 74 -1.60 11.21 -24.95
CA PRO A 74 -0.98 11.31 -26.28
C PRO A 74 0.52 11.61 -26.31
#